data_AF-A0A5C3LBH7-F1
#
_entry.id   AF-A0A5C3LBH7-F1
#
_cell.length_a   1.000
_cell.length_b   1.000
_cell.length_c   1.000
_cell.angle_alpha   90.00
_cell.angle_beta   90.00
_cell.angle_gamma   90.00
#
_symmetry.space_group_name_H-M   'P 1'
#
loop_
_entity.id
_entity.type
_entity.pdbx_description
1 polymer ?
#
loop_
_entity_poly.entity_id
_entity_poly.type
_entity_poly.pdbx_seq_one_letter_code
_entity_poly.pdbx_strand_id
1 'polypeptide(L)'
;MSLQEASEARKARLLALRKRKLGETDGDEVSSEPLFKARNFDPLSRTLKKRDNDVEMQDTVEKKVAGLAEMIIAEDEERRKQELDIFNIAPKRPNWDLKRDMEKKLAKLERRTQEAIHTLIRQRLAAQKGESDDIVGAMNAQERQNATADLSDDED
;
A
#
# COMPACT_ATOMS: atom_id res chain seq x y z
N MET A 1 -53.30 46.51 -55.67
CA MET A 1 -52.80 45.16 -55.35
C MET A 1 -53.96 44.33 -54.84
N SER A 2 -54.25 43.21 -55.49
CA SER A 2 -55.34 42.33 -55.07
C SER A 2 -54.93 41.57 -53.81
N LEU A 3 -55.91 41.18 -52.99
CA LEU A 3 -55.66 40.40 -51.77
C LEU A 3 -54.98 39.04 -52.11
N GLN A 4 -55.28 38.51 -53.29
CA GLN A 4 -54.71 37.26 -53.81
C GLN A 4 -53.21 37.41 -54.12
N GLU A 5 -52.81 38.48 -54.80
CA GLU A 5 -51.41 38.75 -55.15
C GLU A 5 -50.53 38.91 -53.89
N ALA A 6 -51.03 39.62 -52.87
CA ALA A 6 -50.34 39.76 -51.58
C ALA A 6 -50.22 38.41 -50.83
N SER A 7 -51.23 37.54 -50.95
CA SER A 7 -51.22 36.20 -50.34
C SER A 7 -50.19 35.28 -51.01
N GLU A 8 -50.09 35.34 -52.33
CA GLU A 8 -49.15 34.56 -53.13
C GLU A 8 -47.71 35.02 -52.91
N ALA A 9 -47.47 36.33 -52.86
CA ALA A 9 -46.17 36.89 -52.51
C ALA A 9 -45.70 36.47 -51.11
N ARG A 10 -46.60 36.48 -50.11
CA ARG A 10 -46.31 35.99 -48.76
C ARG A 10 -46.02 34.49 -48.75
N LYS A 11 -46.81 33.71 -49.50
CA LYS A 11 -46.61 32.26 -49.63
C LYS A 11 -45.26 31.94 -50.27
N ALA A 12 -44.89 32.63 -51.35
CA ALA A 12 -43.59 32.49 -52.01
C ALA A 12 -42.43 32.84 -51.07
N ARG A 13 -42.54 33.94 -50.31
CA ARG A 13 -41.53 34.35 -49.32
C ARG A 13 -41.38 33.32 -48.19
N LEU A 14 -42.49 32.78 -47.68
CA LEU A 14 -42.46 31.73 -46.65
C LEU A 14 -41.86 30.42 -47.18
N LEU A 15 -42.16 30.05 -48.43
CA LEU A 15 -41.56 28.89 -49.08
C LEU A 15 -40.04 29.07 -49.27
N ALA A 16 -39.58 30.23 -49.71
CA ALA A 16 -38.15 30.53 -49.83
C ALA A 16 -37.43 30.47 -48.47
N LEU A 17 -38.04 31.01 -47.40
CA LEU A 17 -37.50 30.89 -46.04
C LEU A 17 -37.47 29.45 -45.53
N ARG A 18 -38.48 28.63 -45.90
CA ARG A 18 -38.54 27.22 -45.54
C ARG A 18 -37.48 26.40 -46.27
N LYS A 19 -37.28 26.63 -47.58
CA LYS A 19 -36.21 26.02 -48.38
C LYS A 19 -34.83 26.36 -47.81
N ARG A 20 -34.59 27.65 -47.49
CA ARG A 20 -33.33 28.10 -46.86
C ARG A 20 -33.10 27.47 -45.47
N LYS A 21 -34.16 27.27 -44.68
CA LYS A 21 -34.07 26.58 -43.38
C LYS A 21 -33.74 25.09 -43.53
N LEU A 22 -34.21 24.46 -44.61
CA LEU A 22 -33.95 23.06 -44.92
C LEU A 22 -32.57 22.81 -45.56
N GLY A 23 -31.84 23.88 -45.95
CA GLY A 23 -30.52 23.79 -46.56
C GLY A 23 -30.53 23.52 -48.07
N GLU A 24 -31.67 23.72 -48.74
CA GLU A 24 -31.80 23.49 -50.18
C GLU A 24 -31.73 24.83 -50.93
N THR A 25 -30.60 25.09 -51.57
CA THR A 25 -30.36 26.25 -52.45
C THR A 25 -30.13 25.75 -53.87
N ASP A 26 -30.91 26.24 -54.84
CA ASP A 26 -30.71 25.94 -56.26
C ASP A 26 -29.42 26.63 -56.76
N GLY A 27 -28.34 25.85 -56.91
CA GLY A 27 -27.07 26.28 -57.47
C GLY A 27 -25.87 25.60 -56.79
N ASP A 28 -25.24 24.68 -57.54
CA ASP A 28 -23.92 24.03 -57.37
C ASP A 28 -23.36 23.79 -55.95
N GLU A 29 -23.19 22.50 -55.66
CA GLU A 29 -22.18 21.89 -54.79
C GLU A 29 -21.97 22.41 -53.34
N VAL A 30 -22.45 21.55 -52.42
CA VAL A 30 -21.85 21.20 -51.12
C VAL A 30 -21.97 22.22 -49.98
N SER A 31 -23.12 22.18 -49.30
CA SER A 31 -23.17 21.82 -47.88
C SER A 31 -24.63 21.75 -47.41
N SER A 32 -25.13 20.52 -47.24
CA SER A 32 -26.43 20.22 -46.62
C SER A 32 -26.41 20.44 -45.10
N GLU A 33 -25.85 21.56 -44.65
CA GLU A 33 -25.89 21.95 -43.25
C GLU A 33 -26.82 23.16 -43.09
N PRO A 34 -27.78 23.11 -42.15
CA PRO A 34 -28.66 24.24 -41.90
C PRO A 34 -27.83 25.44 -41.45
N LEU A 35 -27.94 26.56 -42.18
CA LEU A 35 -27.28 27.86 -41.91
C LEU A 35 -27.47 28.38 -40.46
N PHE A 36 -28.40 27.81 -39.70
CA PHE A 36 -28.59 28.06 -38.27
C PHE A 36 -28.57 26.75 -37.49
N LYS A 37 -27.44 26.46 -36.84
CA LYS A 37 -27.34 25.37 -35.87
C LYS A 37 -28.00 25.81 -34.55
N ALA A 38 -29.13 25.21 -34.21
CA ALA A 38 -29.74 25.45 -32.91
C ALA A 38 -28.82 24.87 -31.82
N ARG A 39 -28.37 25.70 -30.88
CA ARG A 39 -27.40 25.29 -29.85
C ARG A 39 -27.95 24.16 -28.97
N ASN A 40 -29.23 24.26 -28.58
CA ASN A 40 -29.87 23.38 -27.59
C ASN A 40 -31.11 22.64 -28.11
N PHE A 41 -31.38 22.62 -29.42
CA PHE A 41 -32.59 21.99 -29.98
C PHE A 41 -32.21 20.89 -30.96
N ASP A 42 -32.82 19.73 -30.78
CA ASP A 42 -32.65 18.59 -31.67
C ASP A 42 -33.79 18.57 -32.72
N PRO A 43 -33.48 18.71 -34.02
CA PRO A 43 -34.49 18.79 -35.08
C PRO A 43 -35.29 17.50 -35.27
N LEU A 44 -34.74 16.33 -34.91
CA LEU A 44 -35.42 15.04 -35.08
C LEU A 44 -36.43 14.80 -33.96
N SER A 45 -36.00 14.94 -32.71
CA SER A 45 -36.88 14.75 -31.54
C SER A 45 -37.75 15.97 -31.25
N ARG A 46 -37.44 17.14 -31.83
CA ARG A 46 -38.08 18.45 -31.55
C ARG A 46 -38.05 18.82 -30.07
N THR A 47 -37.06 18.34 -29.33
CA THR A 47 -36.87 18.62 -27.91
C THR A 47 -35.52 19.25 -27.63
N LEU A 48 -35.26 19.56 -26.36
CA LEU A 48 -33.96 20.03 -25.90
C LEU A 48 -32.89 18.96 -26.16
N LYS A 49 -31.77 19.37 -26.73
CA LYS A 49 -30.59 18.52 -26.91
C LYS A 49 -30.11 18.08 -25.53
N LYS A 50 -30.38 16.83 -25.15
CA LYS A 50 -29.81 16.21 -23.97
C LYS A 50 -28.34 15.90 -24.24
N ARG A 51 -27.51 16.04 -23.22
CA ARG A 51 -26.13 15.55 -23.28
C ARG A 51 -26.23 14.02 -23.23
N ASP A 52 -25.66 13.34 -24.22
CA ASP A 52 -25.50 11.89 -24.15
C ASP A 52 -24.54 11.60 -23.00
N ASN A 53 -25.10 11.25 -21.84
CA ASN A 53 -24.34 10.78 -20.68
C ASN A 53 -23.79 9.37 -20.89
N ASP A 54 -24.06 8.78 -22.06
CA ASP A 54 -23.70 7.42 -22.46
C ASP A 54 -22.29 7.33 -23.06
N VAL A 55 -21.51 8.43 -23.01
CA VAL A 55 -20.07 8.33 -23.21
C VAL A 55 -19.51 7.69 -21.95
N GLU A 56 -19.60 6.36 -21.88
CA GLU A 56 -18.90 5.58 -20.89
C GLU A 56 -17.43 5.98 -20.91
N MET A 57 -17.00 6.74 -19.91
CA MET A 57 -15.59 7.01 -19.70
C MET A 57 -14.92 5.64 -19.49
N GLN A 58 -14.11 5.23 -20.46
CA GLN A 58 -13.42 3.94 -20.43
C GLN A 58 -12.26 3.96 -19.42
N ASP A 59 -11.72 5.15 -19.14
CA ASP A 59 -10.55 5.37 -18.31
C ASP A 59 -10.91 5.83 -16.88
N THR A 60 -11.74 5.05 -16.19
CA THR A 60 -12.12 5.29 -14.78
C THR A 60 -11.35 4.34 -13.85
N VAL A 61 -10.98 4.79 -12.64
CA VAL A 61 -10.20 3.99 -11.68
C VAL A 61 -10.96 2.72 -11.28
N GLU A 62 -12.27 2.81 -11.18
CA GLU A 62 -13.20 1.73 -10.87
C GLU A 62 -13.11 0.60 -11.90
N LYS A 63 -13.01 0.93 -13.19
CA LYS A 63 -12.84 -0.04 -14.28
C LYS A 63 -11.44 -0.68 -14.28
N LYS A 64 -10.41 0.06 -13.85
CA LYS A 64 -9.04 -0.47 -13.72
C LYS A 64 -8.86 -1.42 -12.55
N VAL A 65 -9.61 -1.22 -11.47
CA VAL A 65 -9.54 -2.02 -10.25
C VAL A 65 -10.56 -3.16 -10.23
N ALA A 66 -11.59 -3.09 -11.08
CA ALA A 66 -12.52 -4.18 -11.30
C ALA A 66 -11.77 -5.48 -11.65
N GLY A 67 -12.01 -6.55 -10.89
CA GLY A 67 -11.39 -7.86 -11.09
C GLY A 67 -10.02 -8.05 -10.41
N LEU A 68 -9.36 -7.00 -9.91
CA LEU A 68 -8.07 -7.15 -9.22
C LEU A 68 -8.19 -7.99 -7.94
N ALA A 69 -9.28 -7.82 -7.19
CA ALA A 69 -9.53 -8.61 -5.99
C ALA A 69 -9.70 -10.11 -6.31
N GLU A 70 -10.39 -10.44 -7.41
CA GLU A 70 -10.60 -11.82 -7.85
C GLU A 70 -9.28 -12.47 -8.28
N MET A 71 -8.42 -11.72 -8.99
CA MET A 71 -7.08 -12.17 -9.37
C MET A 71 -6.19 -12.44 -8.14
N ILE A 72 -6.20 -11.56 -7.14
CA ILE A 72 -5.43 -11.74 -5.90
C ILE A 72 -5.90 -12.99 -5.14
N ILE A 73 -7.21 -13.21 -5.05
CA ILE A 73 -7.77 -14.38 -4.38
C ILE A 73 -7.36 -15.67 -5.12
N ALA A 74 -7.46 -15.67 -6.45
CA ALA A 74 -7.04 -16.80 -7.27
C ALA A 74 -5.54 -17.11 -7.12
N GLU A 75 -4.67 -16.09 -7.15
CA GLU A 75 -3.22 -16.24 -6.96
C GLU A 75 -2.88 -16.78 -5.56
N ASP A 76 -3.55 -16.30 -4.52
CA ASP A 76 -3.33 -16.81 -3.16
C ASP A 76 -3.81 -18.26 -3.00
N GLU A 77 -4.91 -18.64 -3.64
CA GLU A 77 -5.35 -20.04 -3.71
C GLU A 77 -4.37 -20.93 -4.46
N GLU A 78 -3.81 -20.46 -5.58
CA GLU A 78 -2.78 -21.17 -6.34
C GLU A 78 -1.51 -21.34 -5.51
N ARG A 79 -1.07 -20.29 -4.79
CA ARG A 79 0.07 -20.34 -3.88
C ARG A 79 -0.17 -21.29 -2.70
N ARG A 80 -1.39 -21.40 -2.20
CA ARG A 80 -1.76 -22.37 -1.15
C ARG A 80 -1.88 -23.79 -1.68
N LYS A 81 -2.28 -23.96 -2.95
CA LYS A 81 -2.37 -25.27 -3.64
C LYS A 81 -1.01 -25.78 -4.11
N GLN A 82 -0.05 -24.89 -4.37
CA GLN A 82 1.35 -25.28 -4.52
C GLN A 82 1.75 -26.06 -3.27
N GLU A 83 2.05 -27.34 -3.47
CA GLU A 83 2.41 -28.27 -2.40
C GLU A 83 3.48 -27.61 -1.53
N LEU A 84 3.22 -27.54 -0.22
CA LEU A 84 4.18 -27.07 0.76
C LEU A 84 5.49 -27.83 0.56
N ASP A 85 6.48 -27.14 0.02
CA ASP A 85 7.77 -27.74 -0.31
C ASP A 85 8.42 -28.30 0.97
N ILE A 86 8.31 -29.62 1.10
CA ILE A 86 8.82 -30.42 2.21
C ILE A 86 10.32 -30.21 2.41
N PHE A 87 11.05 -29.83 1.35
CA PHE A 87 12.48 -29.53 1.40
C PHE A 87 12.78 -28.14 2.02
N ASN A 88 11.82 -27.22 2.04
CA ASN A 88 11.94 -25.94 2.74
C ASN A 88 11.49 -26.02 4.22
N ILE A 89 10.67 -27.01 4.59
CA ILE A 89 10.24 -27.26 5.97
C ILE A 89 11.27 -28.11 6.74
N ALA A 90 12.01 -28.99 6.07
CA ALA A 90 13.08 -29.75 6.70
C ALA A 90 14.25 -28.84 7.15
N PRO A 91 14.87 -29.07 8.32
CA PRO A 91 16.01 -28.29 8.77
C PRO A 91 17.18 -28.42 7.79
N LYS A 92 17.53 -27.34 7.09
CA LYS A 92 18.62 -27.29 6.08
C LYS A 92 20.02 -27.64 6.63
N ARG A 93 20.19 -27.74 7.95
CA ARG A 93 21.49 -27.99 8.60
C ARG A 93 21.34 -29.11 9.66
N PRO A 94 22.03 -30.26 9.49
CA PRO A 94 21.94 -31.40 10.40
C PRO A 94 22.21 -31.06 11.89
N ASN A 95 23.12 -30.12 12.14
CA ASN A 95 23.56 -29.75 13.49
C ASN A 95 22.94 -28.45 14.01
N TRP A 96 21.89 -27.93 13.35
CA TRP A 96 21.25 -26.67 13.75
C TRP A 96 20.77 -26.73 15.20
N ASP A 97 20.06 -27.80 15.53
CA ASP A 97 19.45 -27.96 16.85
C ASP A 97 20.53 -28.13 17.93
N LEU A 98 21.53 -28.95 17.63
CA LEU A 98 22.71 -29.10 18.48
C LEU A 98 23.41 -27.77 18.73
N LYS A 99 23.60 -26.94 17.70
CA LYS A 99 24.20 -25.62 17.84
C LYS A 99 23.34 -24.73 18.74
N ARG A 100 22.04 -24.65 18.51
CA ARG A 100 21.11 -23.84 19.30
C ARG A 100 21.12 -24.23 20.78
N ASP A 101 21.12 -25.52 21.07
CA ASP A 101 21.08 -26.03 22.43
C ASP A 101 22.43 -25.91 23.15
N MET A 102 23.54 -26.06 22.41
CA MET A 102 24.89 -25.80 22.92
C MET A 102 25.12 -24.32 23.20
N GLU A 103 24.63 -23.42 22.35
CA GLU A 103 24.83 -21.97 22.48
C GLU A 103 24.23 -21.43 23.79
N LYS A 104 23.08 -21.93 24.22
CA LYS A 104 22.49 -21.59 25.54
C LYS A 104 23.36 -22.02 26.71
N LYS A 105 24.01 -23.19 26.62
CA LYS A 105 24.91 -23.71 27.67
C LYS A 105 26.22 -22.94 27.68
N LEU A 106 26.78 -22.67 26.51
CA LEU A 106 28.00 -21.89 26.32
C LEU A 106 27.83 -20.45 26.80
N ALA A 107 26.70 -19.79 26.57
CA ALA A 107 26.46 -18.42 27.03
C ALA A 107 26.57 -18.28 28.56
N LYS A 108 26.06 -19.27 29.32
CA LYS A 108 26.19 -19.29 30.80
C LYS A 108 27.62 -19.52 31.24
N LEU A 109 28.34 -20.39 30.53
CA LEU A 109 29.73 -20.71 30.83
C LEU A 109 30.64 -19.52 30.51
N GLU A 110 30.46 -18.91 29.35
CA GLU A 110 31.23 -17.77 28.85
C GLU A 110 31.23 -16.61 29.85
N ARG A 111 30.06 -16.27 30.42
CA ARG A 111 29.97 -15.25 31.47
C ARG A 111 30.85 -15.55 32.68
N ARG A 112 30.81 -16.79 33.17
CA ARG A 112 31.64 -17.23 34.31
C ARG A 112 33.11 -17.28 33.96
N THR A 113 33.44 -17.68 32.73
CA THR A 113 34.82 -17.67 32.23
C THR A 113 35.37 -16.25 32.19
N GLN A 114 34.57 -15.28 31.73
CA GLN A 114 34.97 -13.86 31.70
C GLN A 114 35.11 -13.26 33.10
N GLU A 115 34.20 -13.60 34.02
CA GLU A 115 34.33 -13.26 35.45
C GLU A 115 35.65 -13.80 36.03
N ALA A 116 35.96 -15.08 35.77
CA ALA A 116 37.19 -15.73 36.24
C ALA A 116 38.46 -15.15 35.58
N ILE A 117 38.41 -14.82 34.29
CA ILE A 117 39.50 -14.12 33.60
C ILE A 117 39.75 -12.77 34.26
N HIS A 118 38.70 -12.03 34.56
CA HIS A 118 38.82 -10.72 35.19
C HIS A 118 39.38 -10.80 36.62
N THR A 119 38.99 -11.80 37.43
CA THR A 119 39.59 -12.02 38.76
C THR A 119 41.07 -12.42 38.65
N LEU A 120 41.43 -13.31 37.72
CA LEU A 120 42.81 -13.70 37.45
C LEU A 120 43.67 -12.51 37.01
N ILE A 121 43.14 -11.63 36.15
CA ILE A 121 43.85 -10.41 35.73
C ILE A 121 44.10 -9.50 36.94
N ARG A 122 43.09 -9.27 37.79
CA ARG A 122 43.26 -8.47 39.01
C ARG A 122 44.32 -9.05 39.94
N GLN A 123 44.27 -10.36 40.20
CA GLN A 123 45.25 -11.05 41.03
C GLN A 123 46.67 -10.92 40.45
N ARG A 124 46.81 -11.10 39.14
CA ARG A 124 48.11 -10.99 38.47
C ARG A 124 48.68 -9.57 38.55
N LEU A 125 47.85 -8.54 38.37
CA LEU A 125 48.27 -7.14 38.49
C LEU A 125 48.65 -6.78 39.93
N ALA A 126 47.88 -7.24 40.93
CA ALA A 126 48.19 -7.01 42.35
C ALA A 126 49.50 -7.70 42.76
N ALA A 127 49.70 -8.96 42.33
CA ALA A 127 50.94 -9.69 42.56
C ALA A 127 52.16 -9.00 41.92
N GLN A 128 51.99 -8.42 40.71
CA GLN A 128 53.06 -7.66 40.05
C GLN A 128 53.37 -6.33 40.76
N LYS A 129 52.37 -5.73 41.41
CA LYS A 129 52.50 -4.46 42.13
C LYS A 129 52.99 -4.63 43.58
N GLY A 130 53.13 -5.87 44.06
CA GLY A 130 53.67 -6.19 45.39
C GLY A 130 52.69 -5.96 46.55
N GLU A 131 51.39 -5.87 46.26
CA GLU A 131 50.34 -5.56 47.23
C GLU A 131 49.67 -6.87 47.68
N SER A 132 50.24 -7.51 48.71
CA SER A 132 49.77 -8.76 49.29
C SER A 132 48.88 -8.50 50.51
N ASP A 133 47.59 -8.20 50.31
CA ASP A 133 46.48 -8.55 51.23
C ASP A 133 45.15 -7.86 50.86
N ASP A 134 44.41 -8.40 49.89
CA ASP A 134 43.03 -7.92 49.64
C ASP A 134 42.03 -9.04 49.32
N ILE A 135 42.39 -10.29 49.64
CA ILE A 135 41.45 -11.43 49.60
C ILE A 135 40.71 -11.55 50.94
N VAL A 136 41.44 -11.36 52.04
CA VAL A 136 40.87 -11.40 53.40
C VAL A 136 39.95 -10.20 53.64
N GLY A 137 40.30 -9.01 53.11
CA GLY A 137 39.47 -7.81 53.19
C GLY A 137 38.15 -7.94 52.42
N ALA A 138 38.20 -8.45 51.18
CA ALA A 138 37.02 -8.65 50.35
C ALA A 138 36.08 -9.75 50.89
N MET A 139 36.61 -10.86 51.42
CA MET A 139 35.80 -11.91 52.06
C MET A 139 35.11 -11.39 53.34
N ASN A 140 35.84 -10.64 54.18
CA ASN A 140 35.25 -10.04 55.39
C ASN A 140 34.19 -8.98 55.07
N ALA A 141 34.35 -8.22 53.98
CA ALA A 141 33.35 -7.24 53.56
C ALA A 141 32.06 -7.90 53.03
N GLN A 142 32.20 -9.01 52.30
CA GLN A 142 31.07 -9.78 51.79
C GLN A 142 30.31 -10.52 52.90
N GLU A 143 31.02 -11.05 53.89
CA GLU A 143 30.42 -11.70 55.06
C GLU A 143 29.63 -10.71 55.92
N ARG A 144 30.12 -9.47 56.07
CA ARG A 144 29.40 -8.39 56.75
C ARG A 144 28.13 -7.97 56.01
N GLN A 145 28.16 -7.90 54.68
CA GLN A 145 26.97 -7.56 53.88
C GLN A 145 25.86 -8.61 53.99
N ASN A 146 26.22 -9.90 54.00
CA ASN A 146 25.24 -10.97 54.19
C ASN A 146 24.61 -10.93 55.60
N ALA A 147 25.42 -10.70 56.63
CA ALA A 147 24.90 -10.59 58.00
C ALA A 147 23.94 -9.40 58.19
N THR A 148 24.15 -8.29 57.48
CA THR A 148 23.23 -7.14 57.52
C THR A 148 21.94 -7.36 56.77
N ALA A 149 21.93 -8.23 55.75
CA ALA A 149 20.73 -8.52 54.96
C ALA A 149 19.76 -9.45 55.72
N ASP A 150 20.28 -10.46 56.44
CA ASP A 150 19.47 -11.35 57.27
C ASP A 150 18.80 -10.62 58.46
N LEU A 151 19.37 -9.51 58.93
CA LEU A 151 18.78 -8.69 60.00
C LEU A 151 17.70 -7.72 59.51
N SER A 152 17.58 -7.50 58.20
CA SER A 152 16.60 -6.59 57.60
C SER A 152 15.30 -7.26 57.16
N ASP A 153 15.18 -8.58 57.28
CA ASP A 153 14.01 -9.38 56.85
C ASP A 153 13.04 -9.72 58.01
N ASP A 154 13.34 -9.27 59.24
CA ASP A 154 12.53 -9.51 60.46
C ASP A 154 11.76 -8.27 60.97
N GLU A 155 11.81 -7.14 60.25
CA GLU A 155 10.97 -5.95 60.49
C GLU A 155 10.10 -5.62 59.26
N ASP A 156 9.02 -6.38 59.03
CA ASP A 156 7.73 -5.92 58.45
C ASP A 156 6.66 -7.03 58.47
#